data_AF-A0A920C115-F1
#
_entry.id   AF-A0A920C115-F1
#
_cell.length_a   1.000
_cell.length_b   1.000
_cell.length_c   1.000
_cell.angle_alpha   90.00
_cell.angle_beta   90.00
_cell.angle_gamma   90.00
#
_symmetry.space_group_name_H-M   'P 1'
#
loop_
_entity.id
_entity.type
_entity.pdbx_description
1 polymer ?
#
loop_
_entity_poly.entity_id
_entity_poly.type
_entity_poly.pdbx_seq_one_letter_code
_entity_poly.pdbx_strand_id
1 'polypeptide(L)' 'MQRNLALIILFIPGVIAAFGIKLMRDTLFDEYYAIFLYGSIQFIAGLILFLGGLLFLGGFIVYRDRKKQNNKKKAM' A
#
# COMPACT_ATOMS: atom_id res chain seq x y z
N MET A 1 -19.21 -11.40 11.22
CA MET A 1 -17.76 -11.72 11.33
C MET A 1 -16.92 -11.38 10.07
N GLN A 2 -17.37 -10.53 9.14
CA GLN A 2 -16.59 -10.15 7.93
C GLN A 2 -15.64 -8.93 8.11
N ARG A 3 -15.55 -8.36 9.32
CA ARG A 3 -14.82 -7.09 9.54
C ARG A 3 -13.31 -7.28 9.76
N ASN A 4 -12.89 -8.40 10.37
CA ASN A 4 -11.50 -8.67 10.73
C ASN A 4 -10.65 -9.14 9.54
N LEU A 5 -11.24 -9.83 8.57
CA LEU A 5 -10.49 -10.33 7.41
C LEU A 5 -10.04 -9.20 6.47
N ALA A 6 -10.83 -8.14 6.38
CA ALA A 6 -10.47 -6.97 5.59
C ALA A 6 -9.26 -6.22 6.15
N LEU A 7 -9.06 -6.23 7.47
CA LEU A 7 -7.88 -5.64 8.11
C LEU A 7 -6.62 -6.43 7.74
N ILE A 8 -6.69 -7.76 7.76
CA ILE A 8 -5.57 -8.64 7.38
C ILE A 8 -5.21 -8.46 5.89
N ILE A 9 -6.22 -8.35 5.02
CA ILE A 9 -6.02 -8.11 3.58
C ILE A 9 -5.41 -6.73 3.32
N LEU A 10 -5.77 -5.72 4.13
CA LEU A 10 -5.21 -4.36 4.02
C LEU A 10 -3.82 -4.24 4.66
N PHE A 11 -3.46 -5.16 5.56
CA PHE A 11 -2.20 -5.11 6.30
C PHE A 11 -0.99 -5.29 5.40
N ILE A 12 -1.02 -6.29 4.50
CA ILE A 12 0.06 -6.57 3.55
C ILE A 12 0.40 -5.35 2.67
N PRO A 13 -0.55 -4.75 1.92
CA PRO A 13 -0.27 -3.57 1.11
C PRO A 13 0.11 -2.34 1.96
N GLY A 14 -0.40 -2.24 3.20
CA GLY A 14 0.01 -1.21 4.14
C GLY A 14 1.48 -1.34 4.56
N VAL A 15 1.94 -2.55 4.86
CA VAL A 15 3.35 -2.83 5.18
C VAL A 15 4.25 -2.56 3.97
N ILE A 16 3.82 -2.94 2.77
CA ILE A 16 4.55 -2.64 1.53
C ILE A 16 4.69 -1.12 1.35
N ALA A 17 3.62 -0.35 1.59
CA ALA A 17 3.66 1.10 1.49
C ALA A 17 4.63 1.72 2.52
N ALA A 18 4.57 1.26 3.77
CA ALA A 18 5.48 1.71 4.83
C ALA A 18 6.94 1.37 4.52
N PHE A 19 7.20 0.20 3.95
CA PHE A 19 8.53 -0.20 3.50
C PHE A 19 9.05 0.66 2.34
N GLY A 20 8.16 1.04 1.41
CA GLY A 20 8.49 2.01 0.35
C GLY A 20 8.92 3.38 0.91
N ILE A 21 8.21 3.89 1.92
CA ILE A 21 8.60 5.12 2.64
C ILE A 21 9.96 4.96 3.29
N LYS A 22 10.22 3.81 3.93
CA LYS A 22 11.51 3.53 4.55
C LYS A 22 12.64 3.60 3.51
N LEU A 23 12.48 2.96 2.34
CA LEU A 23 13.48 3.03 1.27
C LEU A 23 13.74 4.48 0.82
N MET A 24 12.69 5.26 0.58
CA MET A 24 12.82 6.67 0.17
C MET A 24 13.53 7.50 1.24
N ARG A 25 13.21 7.28 2.51
CA ARG A 25 13.90 7.93 3.62
C ARG A 25 15.37 7.54 3.64
N ASP A 26 15.68 6.25 3.57
CA ASP A 26 17.05 5.72 3.65
C ASP A 26 17.93 6.34 2.54
N THR A 27 17.39 6.56 1.33
CA THR A 27 18.11 7.26 0.25
C THR A 27 18.41 8.74 0.53
N LEU A 28 17.61 9.41 1.34
CA LEU A 28 17.87 10.81 1.71
C LEU A 28 18.97 10.94 2.77
N PHE A 29 19.31 9.85 3.47
CA PHE A 29 20.36 9.78 4.49
C PHE A 29 21.62 9.05 3.99
N ASP A 30 21.77 8.86 2.67
CA ASP A 30 22.85 8.07 2.07
C ASP A 30 22.97 6.63 2.63
N GLU A 31 21.87 6.07 3.12
CA GLU A 31 21.80 4.70 3.64
C GLU A 31 21.22 3.78 2.55
N TYR A 32 22.09 2.93 2.00
CA TYR A 32 21.76 2.12 0.82
C TYR A 32 21.82 0.62 1.12
N TYR A 33 20.84 -0.12 0.60
CA TYR A 33 20.97 -1.58 0.56
C TYR A 33 21.94 -1.96 -0.55
N ALA A 34 22.81 -2.94 -0.30
CA ALA A 34 23.80 -3.44 -1.26
C ALA A 34 23.19 -3.95 -2.59
N ILE A 35 21.88 -4.20 -2.61
CA ILE A 35 21.09 -4.64 -3.76
C ILE A 35 20.86 -3.49 -4.76
N PHE A 36 20.93 -2.23 -4.30
CA PHE A 36 20.72 -1.05 -5.14
C PHE A 36 22.07 -0.42 -5.52
N LEU A 37 22.34 -0.37 -6.83
CA LEU A 37 23.58 0.19 -7.38
C LEU A 37 23.65 1.73 -7.31
N TYR A 38 22.49 2.39 -7.25
CA TYR A 38 22.38 3.85 -7.24
C TYR A 38 21.26 4.28 -6.28
N GLY A 39 21.49 5.37 -5.53
CA GLY A 39 20.49 5.92 -4.61
C GLY A 39 19.19 6.32 -5.29
N SER A 40 19.26 6.87 -6.51
CA SER A 40 18.08 7.20 -7.31
C SER A 40 17.21 5.99 -7.62
N ILE A 41 17.82 4.82 -7.85
CA ILE A 41 17.08 3.57 -8.10
C ILE A 41 16.38 3.10 -6.83
N GLN A 42 17.04 3.16 -5.68
CA GLN A 42 16.43 2.83 -4.40
C GLN A 42 15.24 3.76 -4.08
N PHE A 43 15.35 5.06 -4.41
CA PHE A 43 14.27 6.01 -4.22
C PHE A 43 13.07 5.69 -5.12
N ILE A 44 13.31 5.44 -6.42
CA ILE A 44 12.26 5.08 -7.37
C ILE A 44 11.60 3.75 -6.99
N ALA A 45 12.38 2.76 -6.56
CA ALA A 45 11.85 1.49 -6.07
C ALA A 45 10.96 1.70 -4.83
N GLY A 46 11.42 2.51 -3.87
CA GLY A 46 10.62 2.90 -2.70
C GLY A 46 9.32 3.64 -3.08
N LEU A 47 9.39 4.53 -4.07
CA LEU A 47 8.25 5.30 -4.58
C LEU A 47 7.22 4.38 -5.26
N ILE A 48 7.65 3.41 -6.05
CA ILE A 48 6.78 2.41 -6.69
C ILE A 48 6.10 1.54 -5.62
N LEU A 49 6.85 1.07 -4.62
CA LEU A 49 6.28 0.27 -3.52
C LEU A 49 5.26 1.08 -2.71
N PHE A 50 5.55 2.34 -2.43
CA PHE A 50 4.64 3.25 -1.75
C PHE A 50 3.36 3.49 -2.56
N LEU A 51 3.49 3.92 -3.82
CA LEU A 51 2.35 4.19 -4.70
C LEU A 51 1.53 2.92 -4.97
N GLY A 52 2.19 1.78 -5.21
CA GLY A 52 1.53 0.50 -5.41
C GLY A 52 0.71 0.09 -4.18
N GLY A 53 1.30 0.20 -2.98
CA GLY A 53 0.60 -0.06 -1.72
C GLY A 53 -0.57 0.90 -1.50
N LEU A 54 -0.40 2.20 -1.79
CA LEU A 54 -1.42 3.23 -1.66
C LEU A 54 -2.60 3.02 -2.63
N LEU A 55 -2.31 2.74 -3.90
CA LEU A 55 -3.30 2.47 -4.94
C LEU A 55 -4.10 1.21 -4.60
N PHE A 56 -3.44 0.17 -4.09
CA PHE A 56 -4.12 -1.05 -3.66
C PHE A 56 -5.02 -0.78 -2.44
N LEU A 57 -4.54 -0.02 -1.45
CA LEU A 57 -5.33 0.39 -0.29
C LEU A 57 -6.59 1.17 -0.73
N GLY A 58 -6.41 2.20 -1.55
CA GLY A 58 -7.50 3.05 -2.04
C GLY A 58 -8.49 2.27 -2.91
N GLY A 59 -7.98 1.45 -3.83
CA GLY A 59 -8.80 0.59 -4.69
C GLY A 59 -9.64 -0.40 -3.90
N PHE A 60 -9.06 -1.02 -2.86
CA PHE A 60 -9.79 -1.93 -1.98
C PHE A 60 -10.88 -1.22 -1.17
N ILE A 61 -10.62 -0.01 -0.67
CA ILE A 61 -11.61 0.80 0.04
C ILE A 61 -12.79 1.12 -0.89
N VAL A 62 -12.52 1.57 -2.12
CA VAL A 62 -13.57 1.86 -3.13
C VAL A 62 -14.36 0.61 -3.48
N TYR A 63 -13.69 -0.53 -3.71
CA TYR A 63 -14.36 -1.80 -4.00
C TYR A 63 -15.29 -2.24 -2.85
N ARG A 64 -14.79 -2.13 -1.61
CA ARG A 64 -15.56 -2.48 -0.40
C ARG A 64 -16.77 -1.55 -0.23
N ASP A 65 -16.61 -0.26 -0.48
CA ASP A 65 -17.68 0.72 -0.32
C ASP A 65 -18.82 0.52 -1.33
N ARG A 66 -18.47 0.28 -2.61
CA ARG A 66 -19.45 -0.08 -3.65
C ARG A 66 -20.27 -1.32 -3.29
N LYS A 67 -19.62 -2.34 -2.71
CA LYS A 67 -20.31 -3.57 -2.27
C LYS A 67 -21.28 -3.33 -1.11
N LYS A 68 -20.97 -2.38 -0.22
CA LYS A 68 -21.87 -1.95 0.87
C LYS A 68 -23.11 -1.21 0.36
N GLN A 69 -22.95 -0.34 -0.65
CA GLN A 69 -24.07 0.37 -1.26
C GLN A 69 -25.06 -0.58 -1.96
N ASN A 70 -24.55 -1.57 -2.71
CA ASN A 70 -25.40 -2.54 -3.40
C ASN A 70 -26.25 -3.41 -2.45
N ASN A 71 -25.71 -3.75 -1.27
CA ASN A 71 -26.46 -4.50 -0.27
C ASN A 71 -27.59 -3.68 0.37
N LYS A 72 -27.40 -2.35 0.50
CA LYS A 72 -28.46 -1.44 1.01
C LYS A 72 -29.63 -1.31 0.03
N LYS A 73 -29.35 -1.31 -1.28
CA LYS A 73 -30.36 -1.21 -2.35
C LYS A 73 -31.23 -2.47 -2.52
N LYS A 74 -30.75 -3.65 -2.10
CA LYS A 74 -31.53 -4.91 -2.14
C LYS A 74 -32.46 -5.11 -0.93
N ALA A 75 -32.29 -4.31 0.13
CA ALA A 75 -33.09 -4.40 1.35
C ALA A 75 -34.24 -3.37 1.38
N MET A 76 -34.41 -2.59 0.31
CA MET A 76 -35.49 -1.64 0.07
C MET A 76 -36.26 -2.09 -1.17
#